data_AF-A0A3R7XAW9-F1
#
_entry.id   AF-A0A3R7XAW9-F1
#
_cell.length_a   1.000
_cell.length_b   1.000
_cell.length_c   1.000
_cell.angle_alpha   90.00
_cell.angle_beta   90.00
_cell.angle_gamma   90.00
#
_symmetry.space_group_name_H-M   'P 1'
#
loop_
_entity.id
_entity.type
_entity.pdbx_description
1 polymer ?
#
loop_
_entity_poly.entity_id
_entity_poly.type
_entity_poly.pdbx_seq_one_letter_code
_entity_poly.pdbx_strand_id
1 'polypeptide(L)'
;MKTFKQHINISESVNDVGVGTADVASFEDGSIGPHNVQDPEVLKRINAFLGGTAMKEYMTASHAVEEIRNNLMKIGLFVPVQEVTGDKGNFVAEVKFGGGRFGKDVDGSDINDDGISHRKEGGLKLQVEYETLKTGMSKVYAKLV
;
A
#
# COMPACT_ATOMS: atom_id res chain seq x y z
N MET A 1 -14.52 45.16 28.69
CA MET A 1 -14.02 43.77 28.72
C MET A 1 -15.17 42.83 28.41
N LYS A 2 -14.96 41.83 27.54
CA LYS A 2 -16.00 40.82 27.24
C LYS A 2 -16.11 39.82 28.40
N THR A 3 -17.29 39.25 28.61
CA THR A 3 -17.53 38.27 29.68
C THR A 3 -17.06 36.87 29.28
N PHE A 4 -16.87 35.98 30.26
CA PHE A 4 -16.39 34.61 30.02
C PHE A 4 -17.34 33.81 29.08
N LYS A 5 -18.65 33.99 29.23
CA LYS A 5 -19.65 33.37 28.33
C LYS A 5 -19.57 33.89 26.90
N GLN A 6 -19.19 35.17 26.73
CA GLN A 6 -18.96 35.72 25.40
C GLN A 6 -17.70 35.14 24.73
N HIS A 7 -16.73 34.62 25.48
CA HIS A 7 -15.55 33.96 24.90
C HIS A 7 -15.86 32.56 24.36
N ILE A 8 -16.82 31.86 24.97
CA ILE A 8 -17.23 30.51 24.54
C ILE A 8 -17.97 30.56 23.19
N ASN A 9 -18.73 31.64 22.94
CA ASN A 9 -19.53 31.80 21.72
C ASN A 9 -18.81 32.57 20.59
N ILE A 10 -17.50 32.87 20.72
CA ILE A 10 -16.74 33.56 19.65
C ILE A 10 -16.43 32.62 18.47
N SER A 11 -16.55 31.30 18.64
CA SER A 11 -16.24 30.34 17.57
C SER A 11 -17.21 30.35 16.39
N GLU A 12 -18.40 30.95 16.51
CA GLU A 12 -19.39 30.98 15.42
C GLU A 12 -19.36 32.26 14.57
N SER A 13 -18.63 33.31 14.99
CA SER A 13 -18.60 34.60 14.28
C SER A 13 -17.23 35.01 13.76
N VAL A 14 -16.23 34.13 13.80
CA VAL A 14 -14.97 34.34 13.09
C VAL A 14 -15.13 33.72 11.71
N ASN A 15 -15.74 34.50 10.81
CA ASN A 15 -15.55 34.30 9.39
C ASN A 15 -14.04 34.32 9.09
N ASP A 16 -13.52 33.18 8.67
CA ASP A 16 -12.56 33.08 7.58
C ASP A 16 -11.19 33.78 7.75
N VAL A 17 -10.59 33.71 8.93
CA VAL A 17 -9.15 34.04 9.12
C VAL A 17 -8.46 33.07 10.08
N GLY A 18 -8.85 31.80 10.05
CA GLY A 18 -7.92 30.74 10.45
C GLY A 18 -7.06 30.41 9.23
N VAL A 19 -5.77 30.11 9.39
CA VAL A 19 -5.07 29.29 8.38
C VAL A 19 -5.70 27.90 8.47
N GLY A 20 -6.92 27.77 7.95
CA GLY A 20 -7.58 26.50 7.81
C GLY A 20 -6.73 25.70 6.84
N THR A 21 -6.14 24.62 7.33
CA THR A 21 -5.86 23.51 6.42
C THR A 21 -7.19 23.20 5.77
N ALA A 22 -7.27 23.22 4.42
CA ALA A 22 -8.47 22.74 3.75
C ALA A 22 -8.86 21.40 4.38
N ASP A 23 -10.16 21.11 4.49
CA ASP A 23 -10.66 19.75 4.71
C ASP A 23 -10.33 18.91 3.47
N VAL A 24 -9.06 18.83 3.10
CA VAL A 24 -8.54 17.80 2.24
C VAL A 24 -8.65 16.54 3.05
N ALA A 25 -9.45 15.59 2.56
CA ALA A 25 -9.46 14.23 3.08
C ALA A 25 -8.01 13.81 3.27
N SER A 26 -7.59 13.69 4.53
CA SER A 26 -6.22 13.34 4.86
C SER A 26 -5.90 12.04 4.13
N PHE A 27 -4.68 11.85 3.65
CA PHE A 27 -4.31 10.54 3.09
C PHE A 27 -4.45 9.42 4.15
N GLU A 28 -4.43 9.80 5.43
CA GLU A 28 -4.67 8.92 6.58
C GLU A 28 -6.17 8.73 6.91
N ASP A 29 -7.07 9.47 6.25
CA ASP A 29 -8.50 9.22 6.35
C ASP A 29 -8.82 7.85 5.73
N GLY A 30 -9.43 6.98 6.55
CA GLY A 30 -9.40 5.53 6.40
C GLY A 30 -10.02 4.97 5.11
N SER A 31 -10.69 5.82 4.32
CA SER A 31 -11.28 5.46 3.03
C SER A 31 -10.28 5.52 1.86
N ILE A 32 -9.18 6.28 2.00
CA ILE A 32 -8.22 6.53 0.90
C ILE A 32 -6.83 5.92 1.20
N GLY A 33 -6.57 5.59 2.46
CA GLY A 33 -5.28 5.10 2.89
C GLY A 33 -4.88 3.77 2.21
N PRO A 34 -3.59 3.58 1.87
CA PRO A 34 -3.10 2.38 1.22
C PRO A 34 -3.23 1.10 2.06
N HIS A 35 -3.52 1.26 3.36
CA HIS A 35 -3.83 0.19 4.30
C HIS A 35 -5.23 -0.41 4.09
N ASN A 36 -6.09 0.23 3.29
CA ASN A 36 -7.44 -0.21 2.97
C ASN A 36 -7.44 -1.14 1.74
N VAL A 37 -6.57 -2.16 1.70
CA VAL A 37 -6.36 -3.06 0.56
C VAL A 37 -7.59 -3.90 0.16
N GLN A 38 -8.60 -3.95 1.03
CA GLN A 38 -9.90 -4.54 0.73
C GLN A 38 -10.77 -3.66 -0.19
N ASP A 39 -10.47 -2.36 -0.30
CA ASP A 39 -11.17 -1.46 -1.20
C ASP A 39 -10.67 -1.66 -2.65
N PRO A 40 -11.57 -2.01 -3.59
CA PRO A 40 -11.22 -2.16 -4.99
C PRO A 40 -10.57 -0.91 -5.61
N GLU A 41 -10.93 0.29 -5.17
CA GLU A 41 -10.38 1.53 -5.71
C GLU A 41 -8.93 1.74 -5.27
N VAL A 42 -8.62 1.45 -4.00
CA VAL A 42 -7.24 1.48 -3.47
C VAL A 42 -6.38 0.41 -4.17
N LEU A 43 -6.89 -0.81 -4.32
CA LEU A 43 -6.20 -1.87 -5.04
C LEU A 43 -5.93 -1.51 -6.51
N LYS A 44 -6.89 -0.85 -7.17
CA LYS A 44 -6.72 -0.34 -8.54
C LYS A 44 -5.61 0.71 -8.62
N ARG A 45 -5.53 1.63 -7.67
CA ARG A 45 -4.47 2.65 -7.60
C ARG A 45 -3.10 2.03 -7.38
N ILE A 46 -2.98 1.06 -6.46
CA ILE A 46 -1.73 0.34 -6.22
C ILE A 46 -1.31 -0.44 -7.48
N ASN A 47 -2.25 -1.13 -8.13
CA ASN A 47 -1.98 -1.85 -9.39
C ASN A 47 -1.60 -0.91 -10.53
N ALA A 48 -2.19 0.28 -10.62
CA ALA A 48 -1.78 1.29 -11.59
C ALA A 48 -0.35 1.78 -11.35
N PHE A 49 0.02 1.97 -10.07
CA PHE A 49 1.39 2.32 -9.68
C PHE A 49 2.39 1.21 -10.04
N LEU A 50 2.05 -0.05 -9.77
CA LEU A 50 2.85 -1.22 -10.20
C LEU A 50 2.91 -1.33 -11.73
N GLY A 51 1.86 -0.98 -12.45
CA GLY A 51 1.89 -0.91 -13.92
C GLY A 51 2.95 0.04 -14.47
N GLY A 52 3.37 1.05 -13.70
CA GLY A 52 4.46 1.95 -14.06
C GLY A 52 5.83 1.27 -14.13
N THR A 53 6.08 0.18 -13.39
CA THR A 53 7.35 -0.56 -13.50
C THR A 53 7.43 -1.34 -14.80
N ALA A 54 6.30 -1.82 -15.32
CA ALA A 54 6.24 -2.48 -16.63
C ALA A 54 6.57 -1.56 -17.82
N MET A 55 6.51 -0.24 -17.63
CA MET A 55 6.90 0.75 -18.64
C MET A 55 8.41 1.03 -18.65
N LYS A 56 9.14 0.60 -17.61
CA LYS A 56 10.59 0.79 -17.51
C LYS A 56 11.34 -0.44 -18.04
N GLU A 57 12.53 -0.20 -18.56
CA GLU A 57 13.48 -1.27 -18.88
C GLU A 57 14.55 -1.32 -17.80
N TYR A 58 14.85 -2.53 -17.33
CA TYR A 58 15.79 -2.75 -16.24
C TYR A 58 17.03 -3.48 -16.74
N MET A 59 18.19 -3.21 -16.14
CA MET A 59 19.40 -3.98 -16.44
C MET A 59 19.24 -5.46 -16.07
N THR A 60 18.53 -5.75 -14.98
CA THR A 60 18.19 -7.11 -14.55
C THR A 60 16.79 -7.15 -13.97
N ALA A 61 16.08 -8.26 -14.18
CA ALA A 61 14.76 -8.48 -13.59
C ALA A 61 14.78 -8.46 -12.05
N SER A 62 15.87 -8.91 -11.43
CA SER A 62 16.05 -8.82 -9.97
C SER A 62 15.98 -7.38 -9.45
N HIS A 63 16.57 -6.43 -10.17
CA HIS A 63 16.53 -5.01 -9.78
C HIS A 63 15.10 -4.45 -9.82
N ALA A 64 14.31 -4.83 -10.81
CA ALA A 64 12.92 -4.43 -10.94
C ALA A 64 12.05 -4.99 -9.81
N VAL A 65 12.25 -6.28 -9.49
CA VAL A 65 11.52 -6.96 -8.40
C VAL A 65 11.84 -6.30 -7.05
N GLU A 66 13.08 -5.93 -6.81
CA GLU A 66 13.46 -5.23 -5.58
C GLU A 66 12.89 -3.79 -5.54
N GLU A 67 12.81 -3.07 -6.66
CA GLU A 67 12.12 -1.78 -6.72
C GLU A 67 10.62 -1.92 -6.39
N ILE A 68 9.95 -2.93 -6.97
CA ILE A 68 8.55 -3.24 -6.68
C ILE A 68 8.38 -3.51 -5.18
N ARG A 69 9.22 -4.37 -4.62
CA ARG A 69 9.20 -4.72 -3.20
C ARG A 69 9.41 -3.49 -2.31
N ASN A 70 10.38 -2.64 -2.62
CA ASN A 70 10.65 -1.41 -1.89
C ASN A 70 9.48 -0.42 -1.94
N ASN A 71 8.81 -0.30 -3.08
CA ASN A 71 7.65 0.57 -3.20
C ASN A 71 6.44 0.04 -2.43
N LEU A 72 6.22 -1.27 -2.43
CA LEU A 72 5.19 -1.90 -1.60
C LEU A 72 5.50 -1.72 -0.09
N MET A 73 6.77 -1.85 0.32
CA MET A 73 7.16 -1.62 1.72
C MET A 73 6.89 -0.19 2.19
N LYS A 74 7.07 0.83 1.33
CA LYS A 74 6.75 2.23 1.67
C LYS A 74 5.28 2.45 2.02
N ILE A 75 4.39 1.63 1.49
CA ILE A 75 2.94 1.69 1.78
C ILE A 75 2.51 0.66 2.84
N GLY A 76 3.47 0.02 3.51
CA GLY A 76 3.22 -0.94 4.59
C GLY A 76 2.90 -2.37 4.12
N LEU A 77 3.08 -2.67 2.83
CA LEU A 77 2.91 -4.00 2.25
C LEU A 77 4.26 -4.71 2.14
N PHE A 78 4.42 -5.78 2.91
CA PHE A 78 5.63 -6.57 2.99
C PHE A 78 5.50 -7.79 2.09
N VAL A 79 6.48 -7.93 1.19
CA VAL A 79 6.61 -9.08 0.30
C VAL A 79 7.93 -9.78 0.63
N PRO A 80 7.95 -11.11 0.78
CA PRO A 80 9.18 -11.87 0.97
C PRO A 80 10.10 -11.66 -0.24
N VAL A 81 11.42 -11.72 0.00
CA VAL A 81 12.41 -11.68 -1.08
C VAL A 81 12.20 -12.92 -1.95
N GLN A 82 12.18 -12.71 -3.27
CA GLN A 82 12.01 -13.78 -4.25
C GLN A 82 13.24 -13.82 -5.15
N GLU A 83 13.74 -15.03 -5.40
CA GLU A 83 14.84 -15.22 -6.34
C GLU A 83 14.33 -15.13 -7.77
N VAL A 84 15.01 -14.32 -8.58
CA VAL A 84 14.74 -14.15 -10.00
C VAL A 84 15.84 -14.86 -10.76
N THR A 85 15.50 -15.92 -11.48
CA THR A 85 16.48 -16.79 -12.16
C THR A 85 16.12 -16.96 -13.64
N GLY A 86 17.14 -16.87 -14.49
CA GLY A 86 16.99 -17.05 -15.94
C GLY A 86 16.39 -15.84 -16.67
N ASP A 87 16.14 -16.04 -17.97
CA ASP A 87 15.70 -14.98 -18.88
C ASP A 87 14.19 -14.74 -18.86
N LYS A 88 13.39 -15.70 -18.40
CA LYS A 88 11.94 -15.55 -18.26
C LYS A 88 11.45 -16.34 -17.06
N GLY A 89 10.47 -15.80 -16.36
CA GLY A 89 9.85 -16.51 -15.25
C GLY A 89 8.62 -15.79 -14.70
N ASN A 90 7.94 -16.49 -13.81
CA ASN A 90 6.86 -15.93 -13.01
C ASN A 90 6.93 -16.48 -11.59
N PHE A 91 6.37 -15.73 -10.65
CA PHE A 91 6.16 -16.21 -9.28
C PHE A 91 4.97 -15.50 -8.64
N VAL A 92 4.45 -16.13 -7.60
CA VAL A 92 3.41 -15.57 -6.74
C VAL A 92 3.95 -15.52 -5.33
N ALA A 93 3.90 -14.34 -4.71
CA ALA A 93 4.35 -14.12 -3.35
C ALA A 93 3.19 -13.67 -2.46
N GLU A 94 3.16 -14.16 -1.22
CA GLU A 94 2.21 -13.71 -0.22
C GLU A 94 2.56 -12.29 0.27
N VAL A 95 1.55 -11.47 0.49
CA VAL A 95 1.71 -10.09 0.97
C VAL A 95 1.21 -9.98 2.39
N LYS A 96 2.00 -9.36 3.27
CA LYS A 96 1.59 -9.05 4.64
C LYS A 96 1.46 -7.54 4.83
N PHE A 97 0.46 -7.11 5.59
CA PHE A 97 0.34 -5.71 5.98
C PHE A 97 0.96 -5.49 7.36
N GLY A 98 1.82 -4.48 7.51
CA GLY A 98 2.42 -4.13 8.80
C GLY A 98 3.29 -5.22 9.44
N GLY A 99 3.77 -6.20 8.66
CA GLY A 99 4.50 -7.36 9.15
C GLY A 99 3.64 -8.54 9.63
N GLY A 100 2.31 -8.40 9.56
CA GLY A 100 1.33 -9.38 10.08
C GLY A 100 0.84 -9.03 11.48
N ARG A 101 -0.13 -9.81 11.97
CA ARG A 101 -0.62 -9.70 13.35
C ARG A 101 -0.07 -10.87 14.16
N PHE A 102 0.47 -10.57 15.32
CA PHE A 102 0.94 -11.56 16.28
C PHE A 102 0.44 -11.21 17.68
N GLY A 103 -0.06 -12.18 18.42
CA GLY A 103 -0.46 -12.00 19.81
C GLY A 103 -1.76 -12.70 20.15
N LYS A 104 -2.57 -12.07 21.02
CA LYS A 104 -3.88 -12.56 21.42
C LYS A 104 -4.98 -11.66 20.87
N ASP A 105 -6.09 -12.25 20.44
CA ASP A 105 -7.29 -11.49 20.10
C ASP A 105 -8.08 -11.10 21.36
N VAL A 106 -9.15 -10.33 21.18
CA VAL A 106 -10.05 -9.88 22.26
C VAL A 106 -10.66 -11.05 23.04
N ASP A 107 -10.83 -12.20 22.39
CA ASP A 107 -11.34 -13.43 23.00
C ASP A 107 -10.23 -14.31 23.63
N GLY A 108 -8.97 -13.89 23.55
CA GLY A 108 -7.81 -14.60 24.09
C GLY A 108 -7.26 -15.70 23.18
N SER A 109 -7.84 -15.91 21.99
CA SER A 109 -7.31 -16.80 20.96
C SER A 109 -5.96 -16.28 20.43
N ASP A 110 -5.07 -17.19 20.05
CA ASP A 110 -3.77 -16.80 19.50
C ASP A 110 -3.90 -16.42 18.02
N ILE A 111 -3.37 -15.26 17.65
CA ILE A 111 -3.33 -14.76 16.28
C ILE A 111 -1.90 -14.82 15.76
N ASN A 112 -1.75 -15.36 14.55
CA ASN A 112 -0.54 -15.26 13.74
C ASN A 112 -0.93 -15.23 12.26
N ASP A 113 -1.34 -14.06 11.77
CA ASP A 113 -1.85 -13.87 10.40
C ASP A 113 -1.08 -12.80 9.62
N ASP A 114 -1.42 -12.66 8.34
CA ASP A 114 -0.82 -11.73 7.37
C ASP A 114 -1.23 -10.25 7.57
N GLY A 115 -2.13 -9.96 8.50
CA GLY A 115 -2.69 -8.63 8.72
C GLY A 115 -3.71 -8.20 7.65
N ILE A 116 -4.12 -9.09 6.74
CA ILE A 116 -5.00 -8.79 5.59
C ILE A 116 -6.19 -9.74 5.53
N SER A 117 -5.98 -11.03 5.77
CA SER A 117 -6.98 -12.10 5.62
C SER A 117 -8.24 -11.88 6.48
N HIS A 118 -8.13 -11.16 7.59
CA HIS A 118 -9.28 -10.79 8.42
C HIS A 118 -10.15 -9.67 7.82
N ARG A 119 -9.67 -8.94 6.82
CA ARG A 119 -10.39 -7.86 6.10
C ARG A 119 -10.79 -8.25 4.68
N LYS A 120 -10.01 -9.11 4.04
CA LYS A 120 -10.23 -9.60 2.67
C LYS A 120 -10.03 -11.11 2.64
N GLU A 121 -11.10 -11.84 2.33
CA GLU A 121 -11.06 -13.30 2.22
C GLU A 121 -10.04 -13.73 1.14
N GLY A 122 -9.16 -14.67 1.49
CA GLY A 122 -8.08 -15.13 0.62
C GLY A 122 -6.80 -14.29 0.64
N GLY A 123 -6.77 -13.20 1.42
CA GLY A 123 -5.59 -12.36 1.61
C GLY A 123 -5.23 -11.53 0.37
N LEU A 124 -3.94 -11.21 0.25
CA LEU A 124 -3.39 -10.46 -0.88
C LEU A 124 -2.12 -11.14 -1.39
N LYS A 125 -2.00 -11.30 -2.71
CA LYS A 125 -0.84 -11.92 -3.33
C LYS A 125 -0.26 -11.01 -4.40
N LEU A 126 1.07 -10.96 -4.48
CA LEU A 126 1.79 -10.30 -5.57
C LEU A 126 2.10 -11.34 -6.64
N GLN A 127 1.57 -11.12 -7.83
CA GLN A 127 1.94 -11.86 -9.04
C GLN A 127 2.98 -11.05 -9.79
N VAL A 128 4.09 -11.69 -10.15
CA VAL A 128 5.16 -11.07 -10.95
C VAL A 128 5.49 -11.97 -12.12
N GLU A 129 5.62 -11.36 -13.29
CA GLU A 129 6.13 -11.98 -14.51
C GLU A 129 7.28 -11.14 -15.04
N TYR A 130 8.35 -11.79 -15.49
CA TYR A 130 9.51 -11.09 -16.02
C TYR A 130 10.05 -11.77 -17.27
N GLU A 131 10.62 -10.96 -18.15
CA GLU A 131 11.34 -11.43 -19.31
C GLU A 131 12.52 -10.54 -19.68
N THR A 132 13.59 -11.14 -20.19
CA THR A 132 14.73 -10.48 -20.81
C THR A 132 14.44 -10.28 -22.30
N LEU A 133 14.61 -9.04 -22.74
CA LEU A 133 14.44 -8.59 -24.12
C LEU A 133 15.68 -8.90 -24.95
N LYS A 134 15.53 -8.84 -26.27
CA LYS A 134 16.65 -8.99 -27.22
C LYS A 134 17.76 -7.95 -27.04
N THR A 135 17.44 -6.83 -26.38
CA THR A 135 18.39 -5.77 -26.02
C THR A 135 19.28 -6.14 -24.84
N GLY A 136 19.01 -7.26 -24.15
CA GLY A 136 19.67 -7.66 -22.90
C GLY A 136 19.07 -7.03 -21.64
N MET A 137 18.09 -6.12 -21.79
CA MET A 137 17.36 -5.51 -20.68
C MET A 137 16.15 -6.38 -20.29
N SER A 138 15.68 -6.29 -19.05
CA SER A 138 14.50 -6.99 -18.56
C SER A 138 13.28 -6.09 -18.43
N LYS A 139 12.10 -6.64 -18.73
CA LYS A 139 10.79 -6.09 -18.39
C LYS A 139 10.14 -6.93 -17.31
N VAL A 140 9.46 -6.26 -16.39
CA VAL A 140 8.78 -6.89 -15.26
C VAL A 140 7.38 -6.35 -15.13
N TYR A 141 6.41 -7.26 -15.07
CA TYR A 141 5.00 -7.00 -14.88
C TYR A 141 4.63 -7.46 -13.48
N ALA A 142 3.93 -6.62 -12.74
CA ALA A 142 3.52 -6.93 -11.38
C ALA A 142 2.08 -6.50 -11.13
N LYS A 143 1.34 -7.33 -10.38
CA LYS A 143 -0.04 -7.06 -10.00
C LYS A 143 -0.36 -7.69 -8.65
N LEU A 144 -1.11 -6.98 -7.83
CA LEU A 144 -1.73 -7.50 -6.63
C LEU A 144 -3.10 -8.10 -6.94
N VAL A 145 -3.33 -9.33 -6.45
CA VAL A 145 -4.58 -10.09 -6.57
C VAL A 145 -5.15 -10.45 -5.20
#